data_AF-A0A8F5BMC9-F1
#
_entry.id   AF-A0A8F5BMC9-F1
#
_cell.length_a   1.000
_cell.length_b   1.000
_cell.length_c   1.000
_cell.angle_alpha   90.00
_cell.angle_beta   90.00
_cell.angle_gamma   90.00
#
_symmetry.space_group_name_H-M   'P 1'
#
loop_
_entity.id
_entity.type
_entity.pdbx_description
1 polymer ?
#
loop_
_entity_poly.entity_id
_entity_poly.type
_entity_poly.pdbx_seq_one_letter_code
_entity_poly.pdbx_strand_id
1 'polypeptide(L)'
;MPIVTFRFRAYTDKQTLRVLKTQLKLACEIYNTLRWADIYFYQRDGKGLTKTELRQLVLDLRKQDKEYKQLHSQVVQQIADRLYEARQRFFQELARYPKEKKIHKWYSLTYPQSG
;
A
#
# COMPACT_ATOMS: atom_id res chain seq x y z
N MET A 1 -15.10 -24.68 1.72
CA MET A 1 -15.85 -24.22 0.53
C MET A 1 -14.88 -23.50 -0.40
N PRO A 2 -14.89 -23.76 -1.72
CA PRO A 2 -14.04 -23.02 -2.64
C PRO A 2 -14.45 -21.54 -2.66
N ILE A 3 -13.46 -20.65 -2.59
CA ILE A 3 -13.69 -19.20 -2.74
C ILE A 3 -13.99 -18.94 -4.22
N VAL A 4 -15.23 -18.59 -4.54
CA VAL A 4 -15.58 -18.16 -5.90
C VAL A 4 -15.04 -16.75 -6.10
N THR A 5 -14.16 -16.58 -7.10
CA THR A 5 -13.63 -15.27 -7.47
C THR A 5 -14.31 -14.77 -8.74
N PHE A 6 -14.85 -13.56 -8.70
CA PHE A 6 -15.47 -12.93 -9.86
C PHE A 6 -14.55 -11.87 -10.45
N ARG A 7 -14.45 -11.84 -11.78
CA ARG A 7 -13.71 -10.80 -12.52
C ARG A 7 -14.69 -10.03 -13.39
N PHE A 8 -14.86 -8.75 -13.10
CA PHE A 8 -15.67 -7.84 -13.89
C PHE A 8 -14.80 -6.77 -14.54
N ARG A 9 -15.18 -6.33 -15.75
CA ARG A 9 -14.62 -5.13 -16.37
C ARG A 9 -15.58 -3.96 -16.10
N ALA A 10 -15.14 -3.00 -15.31
CA ALA A 10 -15.91 -1.78 -15.10
C ALA A 10 -15.74 -0.85 -16.31
N TYR A 11 -16.85 -0.44 -16.91
CA TYR A 11 -16.88 0.64 -17.89
C TYR A 11 -17.27 1.91 -17.14
N THR A 12 -16.31 2.81 -16.91
CA THR A 12 -16.51 4.02 -16.10
C THR A 12 -16.55 5.26 -16.98
N ASP A 13 -17.16 6.33 -16.48
CA ASP A 13 -16.98 7.65 -17.07
C ASP A 13 -15.51 8.14 -16.95
N LYS A 14 -15.18 9.22 -17.67
CA LYS A 14 -13.83 9.82 -17.71
C LYS A 14 -13.41 10.45 -16.38
N GLN A 15 -14.34 10.95 -15.58
CA GLN A 15 -14.07 11.58 -14.27
C GLN A 15 -13.70 10.52 -13.23
N THR A 16 -14.48 9.45 -13.13
CA THR A 16 -14.23 8.28 -12.27
C THR A 16 -12.85 7.67 -12.58
N LEU A 17 -12.50 7.56 -13.87
CA LEU A 17 -11.17 7.08 -14.27
C LEU A 17 -10.04 8.01 -13.78
N ARG A 18 -10.25 9.32 -13.78
CA ARG A 18 -9.27 10.30 -13.28
C ARG A 18 -9.09 10.15 -11.77
N VAL A 19 -10.17 10.02 -11.01
CA VAL A 19 -10.12 9.79 -9.55
C VAL A 19 -9.36 8.51 -9.23
N LEU A 20 -9.64 7.40 -9.92
CA LEU A 20 -8.94 6.14 -9.73
C LEU A 20 -7.45 6.24 -10.02
N LYS A 21 -7.06 6.96 -11.09
CA LYS A 21 -5.65 7.22 -11.40
C LYS A 21 -4.96 8.03 -10.31
N THR A 22 -5.63 9.05 -9.76
CA THR A 22 -5.12 9.82 -8.63
C THR A 22 -4.95 8.95 -7.39
N GLN A 23 -5.93 8.11 -7.06
CA GLN A 23 -5.85 7.18 -5.94
C GLN A 23 -4.71 6.16 -6.09
N LEU A 24 -4.49 5.63 -7.31
CA LEU A 24 -3.36 4.75 -7.62
C LEU A 24 -2.02 5.46 -7.43
N LYS A 25 -1.92 6.73 -7.84
CA LYS A 25 -0.73 7.56 -7.63
C LYS A 25 -0.44 7.74 -6.14
N LEU A 26 -1.43 8.18 -5.37
CA LEU A 26 -1.30 8.37 -3.91
C LEU A 26 -0.93 7.07 -3.20
N ALA A 27 -1.51 5.94 -3.61
CA ALA A 27 -1.16 4.63 -3.05
C ALA A 27 0.30 4.24 -3.31
N CYS A 28 0.82 4.56 -4.50
CA CYS A 28 2.22 4.34 -4.84
C CYS A 28 3.16 5.22 -4.00
N GLU A 29 2.80 6.48 -3.80
CA GLU A 29 3.56 7.43 -2.97
C GLU A 29 3.60 6.95 -1.52
N ILE A 30 2.45 6.59 -0.94
CA ILE A 30 2.37 6.01 0.40
C ILE A 30 3.26 4.77 0.53
N TYR A 31 3.21 3.85 -0.43
CA TYR A 31 4.06 2.65 -0.41
C TYR A 31 5.55 3.00 -0.36
N ASN A 32 5.98 3.94 -1.20
CA ASN A 32 7.38 4.37 -1.24
C ASN A 32 7.78 5.07 0.06
N THR A 33 6.93 5.94 0.61
CA THR A 33 7.17 6.61 1.90
C THR A 33 7.34 5.61 3.04
N LEU A 34 6.47 4.62 3.14
CA LEU A 34 6.59 3.55 4.14
C LEU A 34 7.88 2.74 3.96
N ARG A 35 8.25 2.43 2.71
CA ARG A 35 9.49 1.73 2.40
C ARG A 35 10.72 2.54 2.82
N TRP A 36 10.73 3.84 2.56
CA TRP A 36 11.81 4.74 2.99
C TRP A 36 11.92 4.80 4.50
N ALA A 37 10.80 4.95 5.20
CA ALA A 37 10.78 4.90 6.66
C ALA A 37 11.34 3.57 7.18
N ASP A 38 10.91 2.45 6.60
CA ASP A 38 11.40 1.13 7.02
C ASP A 38 12.91 0.96 6.89
N ILE A 39 13.48 1.41 5.76
CA ILE A 39 14.93 1.40 5.52
C ILE A 39 15.65 2.31 6.52
N TYR A 40 15.11 3.49 6.78
CA TYR A 40 15.68 4.45 7.73
C TYR A 40 15.76 3.87 9.15
N PHE A 41 14.66 3.30 9.66
CA PHE A 41 14.66 2.66 10.98
C PHE A 41 15.59 1.45 11.04
N TYR A 42 15.65 0.65 9.97
CA TYR A 42 16.58 -0.46 9.91
C TYR A 42 18.04 -0.02 9.94
N GLN A 43 18.41 1.04 9.21
CA GLN A 43 19.76 1.60 9.23
C GLN A 43 20.13 2.21 10.59
N ARG A 44 19.16 2.80 11.29
CA ARG A 44 19.38 3.46 12.58
C ARG A 44 19.48 2.46 13.74
N ASP A 45 18.54 1.53 13.84
CA ASP A 45 18.34 0.68 15.02
C ASP A 45 18.64 -0.81 14.74
N GLY A 46 19.03 -1.15 13.51
CA GLY A 46 19.23 -2.54 13.05
C GLY A 46 17.92 -3.33 12.89
N LYS A 47 16.77 -2.68 13.11
CA LYS A 47 15.44 -3.31 13.12
C LYS A 47 14.47 -2.52 12.24
N GLY A 48 13.80 -3.22 11.34
CA GLY A 48 12.73 -2.65 10.52
C GLY A 48 11.43 -2.53 11.31
N LEU A 49 10.49 -1.75 10.80
CA LEU A 49 9.19 -1.52 11.43
C LEU A 49 8.36 -2.80 11.45
N THR A 50 7.70 -3.09 12.57
CA THR A 50 6.72 -4.17 12.71
C THR A 50 5.46 -3.89 11.85
N LYS A 51 4.64 -4.92 11.65
CA LYS A 51 3.37 -4.79 10.91
C LYS A 51 2.45 -3.72 11.53
N THR A 52 2.39 -3.69 12.86
CA THR A 52 1.58 -2.72 13.62
C THR A 52 2.12 -1.31 13.50
N GLU A 53 3.44 -1.12 13.56
CA GLU A 53 4.07 0.20 13.39
C GLU A 53 3.87 0.74 11.98
N LEU A 54 4.00 -0.09 10.94
CA LEU A 54 3.70 0.31 9.56
C LEU A 54 2.24 0.74 9.38
N ARG A 55 1.30 0.04 10.02
CA ARG A 55 -0.12 0.41 10.00
C ARG A 55 -0.41 1.69 10.77
N GLN A 56 0.25 1.92 11.90
CA GLN A 56 0.11 3.18 12.64
C GLN A 56 0.68 4.34 11.84
N LEU A 57 1.91 4.18 11.32
CA LEU A 57 2.57 5.19 10.49
C LEU A 57 1.72 5.60 9.29
N VAL A 58 1.11 4.64 8.58
CA VAL A 58 0.27 4.97 7.42
C VAL A 58 -1.02 5.69 7.82
N LEU A 59 -1.60 5.38 8.97
CA LEU A 59 -2.77 6.07 9.49
C LEU A 59 -2.44 7.49 9.92
N ASP A 60 -1.27 7.71 10.50
CA ASP A 60 -0.82 9.03 10.92
C ASP A 60 -0.46 9.90 9.72
N LEU A 61 0.23 9.35 8.70
CA LEU A 61 0.43 10.01 7.41
C LEU A 61 -0.91 10.43 6.78
N ARG A 62 -1.92 9.56 6.81
CA ARG A 62 -3.27 9.87 6.32
C ARG A 62 -3.97 10.95 7.14
N LYS A 63 -3.74 11.04 8.45
CA LYS A 63 -4.35 12.10 9.29
C LYS A 63 -3.75 13.47 8.98
N GLN A 64 -2.44 13.51 8.74
CA GLN A 64 -1.67 14.73 8.48
C GLN A 64 -1.93 15.30 7.08
N ASP A 65 -2.00 14.44 6.06
CA ASP A 65 -2.13 14.86 4.67
C ASP A 65 -3.58 14.80 4.16
N LYS A 66 -4.09 15.93 3.63
CA LYS A 66 -5.43 16.02 3.06
C LYS A 66 -5.58 15.17 1.79
N GLU A 67 -4.53 14.99 1.00
CA GLU A 67 -4.58 14.17 -0.21
C GLU A 67 -4.73 12.70 0.14
N TYR A 68 -3.99 12.20 1.14
CA TYR A 68 -4.10 10.81 1.60
C TYR A 68 -5.44 10.50 2.25
N LYS A 69 -6.19 11.49 2.76
CA LYS A 69 -7.56 11.27 3.27
C LYS A 69 -8.54 10.78 2.20
N GLN A 70 -8.25 11.04 0.92
CA GLN A 70 -9.04 10.54 -0.20
C GLN A 70 -9.00 9.00 -0.30
N LEU A 71 -7.97 8.37 0.27
CA LEU A 71 -7.89 6.91 0.39
C LEU A 71 -8.60 6.45 1.66
N HIS A 72 -9.37 5.37 1.54
CA HIS A 72 -10.03 4.75 2.69
C HIS A 72 -8.98 4.21 3.67
N SER A 73 -9.29 4.24 4.97
CA SER A 73 -8.38 3.79 6.05
C SER A 73 -7.94 2.34 5.86
N GLN A 74 -8.82 1.48 5.34
CA GLN A 74 -8.50 0.09 5.08
C GLN A 74 -7.56 -0.07 3.87
N VAL A 75 -7.69 0.78 2.84
CA VAL A 75 -6.83 0.72 1.65
C VAL A 75 -5.39 1.06 2.03
N VAL A 76 -5.19 2.10 2.83
CA VAL A 76 -3.83 2.49 3.27
C VAL A 76 -3.19 1.44 4.18
N GLN A 77 -3.97 0.80 5.06
CA GLN A 77 -3.49 -0.31 5.89
C GLN A 77 -3.10 -1.54 5.05
N GLN A 78 -3.85 -1.85 3.98
CA GLN A 78 -3.49 -2.91 3.05
C GLN A 78 -2.19 -2.62 2.29
N ILE A 79 -1.89 -1.36 1.99
CA ILE A 79 -0.60 -0.97 1.38
C ILE A 79 0.55 -1.26 2.35
N ALA A 80 0.39 -0.92 3.64
CA ALA A 80 1.35 -1.25 4.69
C ALA A 80 1.56 -2.76 4.84
N ASP A 81 0.47 -3.54 4.82
CA ASP A 81 0.52 -5.01 4.88
C ASP A 81 1.28 -5.61 3.70
N ARG A 82 1.04 -5.12 2.48
CA ARG A 82 1.77 -5.58 1.28
C ARG A 82 3.27 -5.32 1.37
N LEU A 83 3.69 -4.19 1.92
CA LEU A 83 5.11 -3.89 2.16
C LEU A 83 5.70 -4.87 3.18
N TYR A 84 5.01 -5.06 4.30
CA TYR A 84 5.42 -5.98 5.34
C TYR A 84 5.58 -7.41 4.80
N GLU A 85 4.59 -7.93 4.08
CA GLU A 85 4.63 -9.26 3.47
C GLU A 85 5.75 -9.41 2.44
N ALA A 86 5.95 -8.40 1.59
CA ALA A 86 7.05 -8.41 0.62
C ALA A 86 8.42 -8.48 1.31
N ARG A 87 8.58 -7.78 2.44
CA ARG A 87 9.79 -7.83 3.25
C ARG A 87 9.95 -9.16 3.97
N GLN A 88 8.88 -9.74 4.51
CA GLN A 88 8.92 -11.07 5.12
C GLN A 88 9.34 -12.14 4.12
N ARG A 89 8.81 -12.10 2.89
CA ARG A 89 9.23 -13.00 1.81
C ARG A 89 10.71 -12.85 1.45
N PHE A 90 11.26 -11.65 1.57
CA PHE A 90 12.69 -11.44 1.42
C PHE A 90 13.50 -12.11 2.53
N PHE A 91 13.10 -11.97 3.79
CA PHE A 91 13.76 -12.66 4.91
C PHE A 91 13.60 -14.18 4.88
N GLN A 92 12.55 -14.69 4.23
CA GLN A 92 12.35 -16.12 3.98
C GLN A 92 13.09 -16.62 2.71
N GLU A 93 13.91 -15.78 2.07
CA GLU A 93 14.63 -16.08 0.82
C GLU A 93 13.74 -16.46 -0.38
N LEU A 94 12.43 -16.19 -0.29
CA LEU A 94 11.45 -16.47 -1.34
C LEU A 94 11.40 -15.38 -2.42
N ALA A 95 11.90 -14.18 -2.11
CA ALA A 95 11.85 -13.02 -3.00
C ALA A 95 13.03 -12.07 -2.78
N ARG A 96 13.25 -11.16 -3.73
CA ARG A 96 14.19 -10.04 -3.56
C ARG A 96 13.57 -8.95 -2.68
N TYR A 97 14.42 -8.14 -2.05
CA TYR A 97 13.97 -7.01 -1.22
C TYR A 97 13.02 -6.08 -2.01
N PRO A 98 11.91 -5.62 -1.40
CA PRO A 98 10.95 -4.75 -2.06
C PRO A 98 11.63 -3.50 -2.62
N LYS A 99 11.42 -3.25 -3.91
CA LYS A 99 11.94 -2.06 -4.61
C LYS A 99 10.95 -0.92 -4.57
N GLU A 100 11.47 0.29 -4.70
CA GLU A 100 10.66 1.48 -4.98
C GLU A 100 9.77 1.24 -6.21
N LYS A 101 8.54 1.74 -6.13
CA LYS A 101 7.54 1.58 -7.17
C LYS A 101 7.44 2.87 -7.98
N LYS A 102 7.46 2.71 -9.30
CA LYS A 102 7.14 3.81 -10.22
C LYS A 102 5.62 3.94 -10.30
N ILE A 103 5.11 5.17 -10.31
CA ILE A 103 3.66 5.47 -10.35
C ILE A 103 2.99 4.72 -11.51
N HIS A 104 3.57 4.75 -12.70
CA HIS A 104 3.05 4.07 -13.88
C HIS A 104 3.14 2.53 -13.82
N LYS A 105 3.72 1.94 -12.76
CA LYS A 105 3.77 0.48 -12.53
C LYS A 105 2.86 0.03 -11.38
N TRP A 106 2.13 0.95 -10.75
CA TRP A 106 1.20 0.65 -9.66
C TRP A 106 -0.23 0.57 -10.19
N TYR A 107 -0.73 -0.66 -10.34
CA TYR A 107 -1.98 -0.93 -11.05
C TYR A 107 -3.11 -1.48 -10.16
N SER A 108 -2.89 -1.61 -8.84
CA SER A 108 -3.86 -2.29 -7.98
C SER A 108 -4.12 -1.57 -6.66
N LEU A 109 -5.40 -1.32 -6.40
CA LEU A 109 -5.96 -0.95 -5.10
C LEU A 109 -6.80 -2.12 -4.61
N THR A 110 -6.69 -2.44 -3.33
CA THR A 110 -7.54 -3.45 -2.68
C THR A 110 -8.41 -2.72 -1.68
N TYR A 111 -9.73 -2.85 -1.85
CA TYR A 111 -10.73 -2.44 -0.88
C TYR A 111 -11.16 -3.72 -0.16
N PRO A 112 -10.66 -3.98 1.06
CA PRO A 112 -11.18 -5.10 1.83
C PRO A 112 -12.64 -4.79 2.15
N GLN A 113 -13.53 -5.72 1.83
CA GLN A 113 -14.95 -5.57 2.06
C GLN A 113 -15.19 -5.36 3.55
N SER A 114 -15.71 -4.18 3.95
CA SER A 114 -16.36 -4.02 5.24
C SER A 114 -17.73 -4.71 5.14
N GLY A 115 -18.00 -5.62 6.08
CA GLY A 115 -19.34 -6.19 6.26
C GLY A 115 -20.34 -5.12 6.69
#